data_AF-A0AAW1QML9-F1
#
_entry.id   AF-A0AAW1QML9-F1
#
_cell.length_a   1.000
_cell.length_b   1.000
_cell.length_c   1.000
_cell.angle_alpha   90.00
_cell.angle_beta   90.00
_cell.angle_gamma   90.00
#
_symmetry.space_group_name_H-M   'P 1'
#
loop_
_entity.id
_entity.type
_entity.pdbx_description
1 polymer ?
#
loop_
_entity_poly.entity_id
_entity_poly.type
_entity_poly.pdbx_seq_one_letter_code
_entity_poly.pdbx_strand_id
1 'polypeptide(L)'
;MGKSKSSAHQEDRQTNQKLKGATAVKIRHILCEKHSKVQEALNRIQAGEKFEQVAREASEDKARQGGDLGWKTRQEVVSAFAIAAFSLEVGEFTKQPVKTEFGYHLILCEGRK
;
A
#
# COMPACT_ATOMS: atom_id res chain seq x y z
N MET A 1 -13.30 -26.21 43.73
CA MET A 1 -14.33 -26.22 42.66
C MET A 1 -14.66 -24.78 42.26
N GLY A 2 -14.54 -24.45 40.96
CA GLY A 2 -15.24 -23.36 40.24
C GLY A 2 -14.91 -21.91 40.65
N LYS A 3 -13.96 -21.22 40.00
CA LYS A 3 -14.07 -20.44 38.74
C LYS A 3 -14.94 -19.16 38.83
N SER A 4 -14.27 -18.02 38.73
CA SER A 4 -14.74 -16.72 38.19
C SER A 4 -13.49 -15.86 37.96
N LYS A 5 -13.29 -15.00 36.96
CA LYS A 5 -13.82 -14.72 35.61
C LYS A 5 -12.87 -13.62 35.07
N SER A 6 -12.87 -13.41 33.74
CA SER A 6 -12.31 -12.24 33.02
C SER A 6 -10.79 -12.24 32.82
N SER A 7 -10.21 -11.97 31.64
CA SER A 7 -10.66 -11.15 30.51
C SER A 7 -10.07 -11.72 29.20
N ALA A 8 -10.91 -11.92 28.19
CA ALA A 8 -10.49 -12.28 26.84
C ALA A 8 -10.42 -11.00 26.00
N HIS A 9 -9.21 -10.64 25.54
CA HIS A 9 -9.02 -9.64 24.50
C HIS A 9 -8.96 -10.39 23.16
N GLN A 10 -10.11 -10.48 22.48
CA GLN A 10 -10.18 -10.84 21.08
C GLN A 10 -10.09 -9.54 20.29
N GLU A 11 -8.93 -9.28 19.69
CA GLU A 11 -8.75 -8.16 18.78
C GLU A 11 -8.58 -8.68 17.35
N ASP A 12 -9.49 -8.19 16.51
CA ASP A 12 -9.48 -8.12 15.05
C ASP A 12 -9.17 -9.39 14.24
N ARG A 13 -10.21 -10.20 14.04
CA ARG A 13 -10.27 -11.22 12.98
C ARG A 13 -11.36 -10.87 11.99
N GLN A 14 -11.30 -9.68 11.37
CA GLN A 14 -12.36 -9.27 10.44
C GLN A 14 -11.91 -8.32 9.32
N THR A 15 -10.97 -8.75 8.46
CA THR A 15 -10.68 -8.05 7.19
C THR A 15 -10.68 -8.96 5.95
N ASN A 16 -11.34 -10.13 6.01
CA ASN A 16 -11.40 -11.05 4.85
C ASN A 16 -12.72 -10.98 4.05
N GLN A 17 -13.44 -9.85 4.03
CA GLN A 17 -14.76 -9.80 3.39
C GLN A 17 -15.11 -8.51 2.61
N LYS A 18 -14.11 -7.71 2.19
CA LYS A 18 -14.35 -6.51 1.35
C LYS A 18 -13.49 -6.41 0.09
N LEU A 19 -12.99 -7.54 -0.41
CA LEU A 19 -12.30 -7.64 -1.72
C LEU A 19 -13.28 -8.01 -2.87
N LYS A 20 -14.57 -7.67 -2.76
CA LYS A 20 -15.56 -7.96 -3.80
C LYS A 20 -15.65 -6.79 -4.78
N GLY A 21 -15.13 -6.98 -5.98
CA GLY A 21 -15.68 -6.36 -7.19
C GLY A 21 -14.80 -5.40 -7.99
N ALA A 22 -13.64 -4.97 -7.51
CA ALA A 22 -12.77 -4.12 -8.32
C ALA A 22 -12.05 -4.96 -9.39
N THR A 23 -12.36 -4.70 -10.65
CA THR A 23 -11.68 -5.24 -11.83
C THR A 23 -10.32 -4.56 -12.05
N ALA A 24 -10.22 -3.27 -11.71
CA ALA A 24 -8.97 -2.52 -11.78
C ALA A 24 -8.89 -1.43 -10.70
N VAL A 25 -7.67 -1.10 -10.31
CA VAL A 25 -7.37 -0.03 -9.36
C VAL A 25 -6.46 0.99 -10.02
N LYS A 26 -6.77 2.28 -9.87
CA LYS A 26 -5.84 3.34 -10.22
C LYS A 26 -4.87 3.50 -9.06
N ILE A 27 -3.60 3.28 -9.33
CA ILE A 27 -2.57 3.20 -8.30
C ILE A 27 -1.36 4.04 -8.67
N ARG A 28 -0.73 4.56 -7.63
CA ARG A 28 0.55 5.23 -7.68
C ARG A 28 1.51 4.49 -6.76
N HIS A 29 2.75 4.33 -7.16
CA HIS A 29 3.74 3.62 -6.34
C HIS A 29 5.08 4.32 -6.25
N ILE A 30 5.81 4.02 -5.18
CA ILE A 30 7.20 4.44 -5.00
C ILE A 30 8.01 3.18 -4.85
N LEU A 31 8.83 2.87 -5.85
CA LEU A 31 9.77 1.76 -5.78
C LEU A 31 11.11 2.27 -5.26
N CYS A 32 11.63 1.66 -4.22
CA CYS A 32 13.03 1.83 -3.82
C CYS A 32 13.67 0.46 -3.56
N GLU A 33 14.90 0.26 -4.04
CA GLU A 33 15.70 -0.93 -3.75
C GLU A 33 16.09 -0.98 -2.26
N LYS A 34 16.28 0.18 -1.63
CA LYS A 34 16.69 0.30 -0.22
C LYS A 34 15.51 0.53 0.72
N HIS A 35 15.44 -0.26 1.78
CA HIS A 35 14.45 -0.09 2.85
C HIS A 35 14.50 1.30 3.50
N SER A 36 15.71 1.84 3.73
CA SER A 36 15.85 3.17 4.33
C SER A 36 15.24 4.26 3.46
N LYS A 37 15.44 4.23 2.14
CA LYS A 37 14.88 5.22 1.21
C LYS A 37 13.36 5.22 1.21
N VAL A 38 12.75 4.04 1.11
CA VAL A 38 11.28 3.93 1.10
C VAL A 38 10.69 4.35 2.44
N GLN A 39 11.39 4.12 3.55
CA GLN A 39 10.95 4.53 4.88
C GLN A 39 11.03 6.06 5.03
N GLU A 40 12.08 6.70 4.51
CA GLU A 40 12.17 8.17 4.44
C GLU A 40 11.04 8.75 3.58
N ALA A 41 10.78 8.15 2.42
CA ALA A 41 9.65 8.53 1.56
C ALA A 41 8.31 8.44 2.31
N LEU A 42 8.08 7.33 3.01
CA LEU A 42 6.90 7.15 3.84
C LEU A 42 6.77 8.22 4.93
N ASN A 43 7.86 8.56 5.61
CA ASN A 43 7.88 9.62 6.63
C ASN A 43 7.52 10.98 6.02
N ARG A 44 8.02 11.32 4.83
CA ARG A 44 7.65 12.55 4.12
C ARG A 44 6.17 12.60 3.78
N ILE A 45 5.62 11.49 3.28
CA ILE A 45 4.17 11.37 2.99
C ILE A 45 3.35 11.55 4.28
N GLN A 46 3.77 10.91 5.38
CA GLN A 46 3.11 11.06 6.69
C GLN A 46 3.22 12.47 7.26
N ALA A 47 4.30 13.20 6.94
CA ALA A 47 4.45 14.61 7.30
C ALA A 47 3.51 15.55 6.52
N GLY A 48 2.74 15.03 5.56
CA GLY A 48 1.79 15.78 4.74
C GLY A 48 2.33 16.16 3.36
N GLU A 49 3.49 15.65 2.97
CA GLU A 49 4.03 15.88 1.64
C GLU A 49 3.26 15.08 0.57
N LYS A 50 3.16 15.61 -0.65
CA LYS A 50 2.41 14.96 -1.71
C LYS A 50 3.14 13.71 -2.19
N PHE A 51 2.41 12.59 -2.31
CA PHE A 51 2.96 11.31 -2.78
C PHE A 51 3.68 11.43 -4.13
N GLU A 52 3.18 12.24 -5.07
CA GLU A 52 3.86 12.52 -6.34
C GLU A 52 5.23 13.19 -6.21
N GLN A 53 5.39 14.10 -5.25
CA GLN A 53 6.64 14.82 -5.05
C GLN A 53 7.67 13.86 -4.48
N VAL A 54 7.28 13.13 -3.43
CA VAL A 54 8.11 12.09 -2.84
C VAL A 54 8.45 11.02 -3.88
N ALA A 55 7.49 10.60 -4.71
CA ALA A 55 7.75 9.63 -5.78
C ALA A 55 8.69 10.16 -6.85
N ARG A 56 8.63 11.46 -7.20
CA ARG A 56 9.57 12.07 -8.14
C ARG A 56 11.01 12.06 -7.64
N GLU A 57 11.19 12.16 -6.33
CA GLU A 57 12.51 12.24 -5.70
C GLU A 57 13.06 10.87 -5.29
N ALA A 58 12.21 10.01 -4.73
CA ALA A 58 12.61 8.75 -4.10
C ALA A 58 12.34 7.52 -4.95
N SER A 59 11.37 7.56 -5.88
CA SER A 59 11.02 6.39 -6.68
C SER A 59 12.08 6.13 -7.75
N GLU A 60 12.42 4.86 -7.92
CA GLU A 60 13.30 4.35 -8.98
C GLU A 60 12.48 3.89 -10.19
N ASP A 61 11.17 3.69 -10.02
CA ASP A 61 10.23 3.46 -11.12
C ASP A 61 9.23 4.61 -11.25
N LYS A 62 8.91 4.98 -12.50
CA LYS A 62 7.91 6.00 -12.84
C LYS A 62 8.09 7.34 -12.10
N ALA A 63 9.30 7.65 -11.63
CA ALA A 63 9.63 8.86 -10.88
C ALA A 63 9.15 10.12 -11.60
N ARG A 64 9.43 10.25 -12.91
CA ARG A 64 9.00 11.39 -13.74
C ARG A 64 7.48 11.61 -13.74
N GLN A 65 6.70 10.53 -13.61
CA GLN A 65 5.23 10.55 -13.56
C GLN A 65 4.70 10.62 -12.12
N GLY A 66 5.56 10.86 -11.13
CA GLY A 66 5.20 10.84 -9.71
C GLY A 66 4.77 9.46 -9.25
N GLY A 67 5.30 8.39 -9.85
CA GLY A 67 4.94 7.02 -9.51
C GLY A 67 3.60 6.55 -10.07
N ASP A 68 2.93 7.34 -10.92
CA ASP A 68 1.63 6.97 -11.47
C ASP A 68 1.75 5.76 -12.42
N LEU A 69 1.08 4.67 -12.05
CA LEU A 69 0.96 3.47 -12.89
C LEU A 69 -0.33 3.46 -13.70
N GLY A 70 -1.25 4.38 -13.40
CA GLY A 70 -2.59 4.43 -13.95
C GLY A 70 -3.46 3.27 -13.44
N TRP A 71 -4.42 2.86 -14.27
CA TRP A 71 -5.31 1.75 -13.96
C TRP A 71 -4.61 0.42 -14.17
N LYS A 72 -4.56 -0.39 -13.10
CA LYS A 72 -3.97 -1.72 -13.11
C LYS A 72 -4.94 -2.77 -12.61
N THR A 73 -4.97 -3.89 -13.31
CA THR A 73 -5.69 -5.09 -12.87
C THR A 73 -4.81 -5.94 -11.96
N ARG A 74 -5.44 -6.85 -11.19
CA ARG A 74 -4.71 -7.79 -10.31
C ARG A 74 -3.70 -8.68 -11.05
N GLN A 75 -3.90 -8.90 -12.35
CA GLN A 75 -3.05 -9.75 -13.19
C GLN A 75 -1.88 -8.98 -13.81
N GLU A 76 -1.92 -7.64 -13.85
CA GLU A 76 -0.87 -6.80 -14.43
C GLU A 76 0.22 -6.39 -13.44
N VAL A 77 0.04 -6.68 -12.15
CA VAL A 77 1.01 -6.37 -11.09
C VAL A 77 1.31 -7.63 -10.30
N VAL A 78 2.47 -7.65 -9.63
CA VAL A 78 2.87 -8.80 -8.82
C VAL A 78 1.88 -9.06 -7.69
N SER A 79 1.69 -10.33 -7.32
CA SER A 79 0.66 -10.74 -6.34
C SER A 79 0.74 -9.99 -5.02
N ALA A 80 1.94 -9.78 -4.46
CA ALA A 80 2.14 -9.04 -3.21
C ALA A 80 1.68 -7.57 -3.34
N PHE A 81 2.00 -6.94 -4.47
CA PHE A 81 1.58 -5.59 -4.79
C PHE A 81 0.06 -5.53 -4.93
N ALA A 82 -0.54 -6.45 -5.70
CA ALA A 82 -1.99 -6.48 -5.88
C ALA A 82 -2.72 -6.63 -4.54
N ILE A 83 -2.27 -7.55 -3.68
CA ILE A 83 -2.93 -7.78 -2.39
C ILE A 83 -2.92 -6.49 -1.56
N ALA A 84 -1.79 -5.78 -1.49
CA ALA A 84 -1.71 -4.51 -0.80
C ALA A 84 -2.59 -3.44 -1.48
N ALA A 85 -2.44 -3.22 -2.78
CA ALA A 85 -3.19 -2.23 -3.54
C ALA A 85 -4.71 -2.38 -3.44
N PHE A 86 -5.21 -3.61 -3.56
CA PHE A 86 -6.64 -3.91 -3.47
C PHE A 86 -7.17 -3.92 -2.04
N SER A 87 -6.29 -4.00 -1.04
CA SER A 87 -6.68 -3.86 0.38
C SER A 87 -6.82 -2.41 0.80
N LEU A 88 -6.25 -1.47 0.04
CA LEU A 88 -6.36 -0.04 0.30
C LEU A 88 -7.71 0.53 -0.16
N GLU A 89 -8.19 1.51 0.59
CA GLU A 89 -9.32 2.33 0.16
C GLU A 89 -8.87 3.46 -0.78
N VAL A 90 -9.81 4.04 -1.53
CA VAL A 90 -9.51 5.15 -2.45
C VAL A 90 -9.07 6.37 -1.64
N GLY A 91 -7.90 6.90 -1.96
CA GLY A 91 -7.21 7.95 -1.22
C GLY A 91 -6.27 7.44 -0.13
N GLU A 92 -6.20 6.13 0.10
CA GLU A 92 -5.34 5.52 1.12
C GLU A 92 -4.04 4.98 0.51
N PHE A 93 -2.97 5.02 1.30
CA PHE A 93 -1.66 4.47 0.96
C PHE A 93 -1.18 3.43 1.99
N THR A 94 -0.25 2.57 1.56
CA THR A 94 0.37 1.57 2.43
C THR A 94 1.17 2.24 3.53
N LYS A 95 0.81 1.95 4.78
CA LYS A 95 1.55 2.41 5.98
C LYS A 95 2.89 1.71 6.18
N GLN A 96 3.14 0.62 5.46
CA GLN A 96 4.39 -0.13 5.52
C GLN A 96 4.89 -0.43 4.10
N PRO A 97 6.20 -0.39 3.84
CA PRO A 97 6.76 -0.73 2.54
C PRO A 97 6.48 -2.19 2.17
N VAL A 98 5.87 -2.41 1.02
CA VAL A 98 5.57 -3.74 0.48
C VAL A 98 6.83 -4.28 -0.18
N LYS A 99 7.42 -5.32 0.40
CA LYS A 99 8.58 -5.99 -0.19
C LYS A 99 8.15 -6.90 -1.35
N THR A 100 8.79 -6.73 -2.49
CA THR A 100 8.65 -7.58 -3.69
C THR A 100 10.04 -8.01 -4.17
N GLU A 101 10.09 -8.75 -5.27
CA GLU A 101 11.34 -9.10 -5.96
C GLU A 101 12.11 -7.89 -6.51
N PHE A 102 11.44 -6.76 -6.77
CA PHE A 102 12.06 -5.54 -7.29
C PHE A 102 12.60 -4.62 -6.19
N GLY A 103 12.24 -4.87 -4.93
CA GLY A 103 12.60 -4.01 -3.79
C GLY A 103 11.40 -3.70 -2.92
N TYR A 104 11.32 -2.47 -2.43
CA TYR A 104 10.25 -2.02 -1.55
C TYR A 104 9.34 -1.02 -2.27
N HIS A 105 8.03 -1.26 -2.17
CA HIS A 105 7.01 -0.45 -2.81
C HIS A 105 6.13 0.23 -1.76
N LEU A 106 5.93 1.54 -1.87
CA LEU A 106 4.75 2.18 -1.29
C LEU A 106 3.67 2.27 -2.35
N ILE A 107 2.44 2.02 -1.97
CA ILE A 107 1.31 1.99 -2.89
C ILE A 107 0.26 2.96 -2.37
N LEU A 108 -0.20 3.85 -3.24
CA LEU A 108 -1.33 4.73 -3.03
C LEU A 108 -2.45 4.31 -3.99
N CYS A 109 -3.64 4.07 -3.45
CA CYS A 109 -4.83 3.80 -4.24
C CYS A 109 -5.53 5.13 -4.53
N GLU A 110 -5.59 5.54 -5.79
CA GLU A 110 -6.29 6.75 -6.21
C GLU A 110 -7.72 6.46 -6.72
N GLY A 111 -8.03 5.21 -7.03
CA GLY A 111 -9.34 4.82 -7.54
C GLY A 111 -9.51 3.32 -7.63
N ARG A 112 -10.75 2.84 -7.59
CA ARG A 112 -11.09 1.43 -7.80
C ARG A 112 -12.36 1.32 -8.66
N LYS A 113 -12.38 0.39 -9.60
CA LYS A 113 -13.50 0.14 -10.54
C LYS A 113 -13.71 -1.35 -10.75
#